data_AF-A0A2A6BE88-F1
#
_entry.id   AF-A0A2A6BE88-F1
#
_cell.length_a   1.000
_cell.length_b   1.000
_cell.length_c   1.000
_cell.angle_alpha   90.00
_cell.angle_beta   90.00
_cell.angle_gamma   90.00
#
_symmetry.space_group_name_H-M   'P 1'
#
loop_
_entity.id
_entity.type
_entity.pdbx_description
1 polymer ?
#
loop_
_entity_poly.entity_id
_entity_poly.type
_entity_poly.pdbx_seq_one_letter_code
_entity_poly.pdbx_strand_id
1 'polypeptide(L)'
;METTSTRIGLDQDTVGVIVIVFFFVYGTILGIGVPSCTIVIVSLIRGRRTLWKASGMFVVAIQIITQKAILYLTLLMAFNRLSVFCAPRLSPVFTEKNMKWSLLITWSLIFFMSTSALLLSPTQKFNKETLKYEDDGDAVIDDHVLYQITENLDYCIPFVIIIFYIFIYFAIRKQRNLARSSIELRSKINEDSKLLVQAFIVTIMLEICNLMKLSGEANLDESMGWNLN
;
A
#
# COMPACT_ATOMS: atom_id res chain seq x y z
N MET A 1 41.09 27.09 -15.86
CA MET A 1 39.68 26.66 -15.90
C MET A 1 39.66 25.20 -15.50
N GLU A 2 39.56 24.95 -14.20
CA GLU A 2 39.52 23.60 -13.63
C GLU A 2 38.07 23.14 -13.56
N THR A 3 37.75 22.07 -14.30
CA THR A 3 36.49 21.35 -14.20
C THR A 3 36.54 20.47 -12.96
N THR A 4 36.00 20.98 -11.86
CA THR A 4 35.81 20.24 -10.62
C THR A 4 34.80 19.13 -10.88
N SER A 5 35.30 17.95 -11.21
CA SER A 5 34.54 16.71 -11.32
C SER A 5 34.04 16.33 -9.93
N THR A 6 32.87 16.84 -9.56
CA THR A 6 32.11 16.38 -8.40
C THR A 6 31.64 14.95 -8.67
N ARG A 7 32.52 13.98 -8.40
CA ARG A 7 32.08 12.62 -8.11
C ARG A 7 31.11 12.72 -6.95
N ILE A 8 29.84 12.46 -7.23
CA ILE A 8 28.82 12.18 -6.23
C ILE A 8 29.22 10.85 -5.62
N GLY A 9 30.19 10.89 -4.70
CA GLY A 9 30.41 9.81 -3.77
C GLY A 9 29.15 9.72 -2.96
N LEU A 10 28.42 8.61 -3.10
CA LEU A 10 27.36 8.29 -2.14
C LEU A 10 28.04 8.32 -0.77
N ASP A 11 27.64 9.28 0.06
CA ASP A 11 28.26 9.49 1.35
C ASP A 11 28.16 8.18 2.12
N GLN A 12 29.26 7.74 2.71
CA GLN A 12 29.33 6.42 3.34
C GLN A 12 28.30 6.28 4.48
N ASP A 13 27.89 7.42 5.02
CA ASP A 13 26.82 7.59 5.99
C ASP A 13 25.42 7.28 5.41
N THR A 14 25.16 7.63 4.15
CA THR A 14 23.90 7.31 3.46
C THR A 14 23.75 5.80 3.26
N VAL A 15 24.85 5.12 2.91
CA VAL A 15 24.86 3.65 2.80
C VAL A 15 24.58 3.01 4.16
N GLY A 16 25.19 3.53 5.23
CA GLY A 16 24.92 3.07 6.60
C GLY A 16 23.46 3.23 7.01
N VAL A 17 22.85 4.37 6.68
CA VAL A 17 21.44 4.65 6.97
C VAL A 17 20.50 3.71 6.21
N ILE A 18 20.77 3.44 4.94
CA ILE A 18 19.98 2.50 4.12
C ILE A 18 20.04 1.09 4.72
N VAL A 19 21.23 0.64 5.12
CA VAL A 19 21.41 -0.68 5.75
C VAL A 19 20.65 -0.76 7.07
N ILE A 20 20.70 0.28 7.91
CA ILE A 20 19.98 0.31 9.19
C ILE A 20 18.46 0.29 8.98
N VAL A 21 17.93 1.07 8.03
CA VAL A 21 16.48 1.09 7.73
C VAL A 21 16.05 -0.26 7.15
N PHE A 22 16.86 -0.86 6.28
CA PHE A 22 16.59 -2.19 5.74
C PHE A 22 16.55 -3.24 6.87
N PHE A 23 17.54 -3.25 7.77
CA PHE A 23 17.54 -4.16 8.93
C PHE A 23 16.40 -3.87 9.92
N PHE A 24 15.98 -2.62 10.07
CA PHE A 24 14.88 -2.28 10.97
C PHE A 24 13.52 -2.69 10.39
N VAL A 25 13.28 -2.43 9.11
CA VAL A 25 12.05 -2.84 8.41
C VAL A 25 12.00 -4.35 8.24
N TYR A 26 13.08 -4.96 7.76
CA TYR A 26 13.17 -6.41 7.61
C TYR A 26 13.19 -7.11 8.97
N GLY A 27 13.80 -6.50 9.99
CA GLY A 27 13.86 -7.00 11.36
C GLY A 27 12.55 -6.83 12.13
N THR A 28 11.71 -5.85 11.81
CA THR A 28 10.35 -5.74 12.36
C THR A 28 9.40 -6.70 11.64
N ILE A 29 9.53 -6.87 10.32
CA ILE A 29 8.80 -7.89 9.55
C ILE A 29 9.18 -9.30 10.02
N LEU A 30 10.47 -9.61 10.20
CA LEU A 30 10.91 -10.88 10.79
C LEU A 30 10.57 -10.97 12.27
N GLY A 31 10.72 -9.89 13.03
CA GLY A 31 10.48 -9.85 14.46
C GLY A 31 9.02 -10.01 14.83
N ILE A 32 8.08 -9.64 13.96
CA ILE A 32 6.64 -9.88 14.14
C ILE A 32 6.22 -11.15 13.39
N GLY A 33 6.76 -11.36 12.19
CA GLY A 33 6.45 -12.50 11.33
C GLY A 33 6.94 -13.83 11.89
N VAL A 34 8.12 -13.90 12.51
CA VAL A 34 8.67 -15.14 13.09
C VAL A 34 7.91 -15.57 14.34
N PRO A 35 7.61 -14.70 15.32
CA PRO A 35 6.69 -15.03 16.41
C PRO A 35 5.31 -15.42 15.90
N SER A 36 4.79 -14.72 14.89
CA SER A 36 3.49 -15.06 14.31
C SER A 36 3.51 -16.44 13.63
N CYS A 37 4.54 -16.74 12.84
CA CYS A 37 4.72 -18.05 12.20
C CYS A 37 4.99 -19.16 13.21
N THR A 38 5.74 -18.88 14.29
CA THR A 38 5.99 -19.87 15.34
C THR A 38 4.76 -20.09 16.22
N ILE A 39 3.95 -19.06 16.49
CA ILE A 39 2.64 -19.22 17.11
C ILE A 39 1.78 -20.09 16.21
N VAL A 40 1.72 -19.82 14.89
CA VAL A 40 1.00 -20.68 13.94
C VAL A 40 1.52 -22.13 13.95
N ILE A 41 2.83 -22.37 13.92
CA ILE A 41 3.42 -23.72 13.94
C ILE A 41 3.16 -24.44 15.27
N VAL A 42 3.41 -23.78 16.41
CA VAL A 42 3.17 -24.33 17.74
C VAL A 42 1.69 -24.61 17.95
N SER A 43 0.84 -23.73 17.45
CA SER A 43 -0.59 -23.95 17.48
C SER A 43 -0.95 -25.13 16.56
N LEU A 44 -0.48 -25.21 15.31
CA LEU A 44 -0.69 -26.36 14.41
C LEU A 44 -0.28 -27.70 15.06
N ILE A 45 0.74 -27.72 15.92
CA ILE A 45 1.19 -28.89 16.66
C ILE A 45 0.28 -29.24 17.87
N ARG A 46 -0.34 -28.24 18.54
CA ARG A 46 -1.04 -28.44 19.84
C ARG A 46 -2.55 -28.67 19.80
N GLY A 47 -3.30 -28.44 18.72
CA GLY A 47 -4.76 -28.67 18.78
C GLY A 47 -5.59 -28.47 17.51
N ARG A 48 -5.99 -29.58 16.88
CA ARG A 48 -6.54 -29.68 15.51
C ARG A 48 -7.94 -29.09 15.23
N ARG A 49 -8.62 -28.38 16.15
CA ARG A 49 -10.00 -27.88 15.92
C ARG A 49 -10.22 -26.39 16.18
N THR A 50 -9.64 -25.83 17.25
CA THR A 50 -9.70 -24.38 17.51
C THR A 50 -8.80 -23.60 16.55
N LEU A 51 -7.84 -24.28 15.94
CA LEU A 51 -6.83 -23.70 15.07
C LEU A 51 -7.17 -23.52 13.62
N TRP A 52 -8.08 -24.33 13.06
CA TRP A 52 -8.57 -24.06 11.71
C TRP A 52 -9.28 -22.72 11.65
N LYS A 53 -9.94 -22.33 12.75
CA LYS A 53 -10.52 -20.99 12.92
C LYS A 53 -9.43 -19.92 13.05
N ALA A 54 -8.39 -20.16 13.84
CA ALA A 54 -7.28 -19.21 14.01
C ALA A 54 -6.41 -19.04 12.76
N SER A 55 -6.13 -20.12 12.02
CA SER A 55 -5.32 -20.09 10.79
C SER A 55 -6.06 -19.40 9.66
N GLY A 56 -7.38 -19.59 9.54
CA GLY A 56 -8.21 -18.86 8.58
C GLY A 56 -8.17 -17.36 8.83
N MET A 57 -8.43 -16.92 10.07
CA MET A 57 -8.34 -15.50 10.45
C MET A 57 -6.95 -14.91 10.19
N PHE A 58 -5.88 -15.68 10.40
CA PHE A 58 -4.52 -15.21 10.15
C PHE A 58 -4.23 -14.97 8.67
N VAL A 59 -4.64 -15.89 7.79
CA VAL A 59 -4.47 -15.72 6.33
C VAL A 59 -5.25 -14.50 5.85
N VAL A 60 -6.49 -14.33 6.33
CA VAL A 60 -7.33 -13.15 6.04
C VAL A 60 -6.66 -11.87 6.54
N ALA A 61 -6.13 -11.86 7.78
CA ALA A 61 -5.45 -10.70 8.33
C ALA A 61 -4.19 -10.32 7.52
N ILE A 62 -3.35 -11.28 7.13
CA ILE A 62 -2.20 -11.00 6.26
C ILE A 62 -2.66 -10.42 4.92
N GLN A 63 -3.70 -10.99 4.32
CA GLN A 63 -4.20 -10.52 3.03
C GLN A 63 -4.70 -9.08 3.12
N ILE A 64 -5.46 -8.74 4.17
CA ILE A 64 -5.94 -7.37 4.44
C ILE A 64 -4.75 -6.43 4.64
N ILE A 65 -3.80 -6.79 5.51
CA ILE A 65 -2.61 -5.97 5.78
C ILE A 65 -1.81 -5.75 4.50
N THR A 66 -1.63 -6.79 3.69
CA THR A 66 -0.85 -6.71 2.45
C THR A 66 -1.54 -5.80 1.44
N GLN A 67 -2.85 -5.94 1.26
CA GLN A 67 -3.62 -5.09 0.34
C GLN A 67 -3.57 -3.63 0.76
N LYS A 68 -3.77 -3.34 2.05
CA LYS A 68 -3.64 -1.99 2.63
C LYS A 68 -2.21 -1.47 2.45
N ALA A 69 -1.20 -2.27 2.78
CA ALA A 69 0.20 -1.87 2.66
C ALA A 69 0.55 -1.43 1.24
N ILE A 70 0.17 -2.22 0.23
CA ILE A 70 0.44 -1.87 -1.18
C ILE A 70 -0.19 -0.52 -1.54
N LEU A 71 -1.44 -0.30 -1.14
CA LEU A 71 -2.21 0.89 -1.47
C LEU A 71 -1.66 2.16 -0.78
N TYR A 72 -1.43 2.11 0.54
CA TYR A 72 -0.88 3.24 1.29
C TYR A 72 0.60 3.51 0.97
N LEU A 73 1.42 2.49 0.73
CA LEU A 73 2.81 2.70 0.31
C LEU A 73 2.90 3.29 -1.10
N THR A 74 1.98 2.91 -2.00
CA THR A 74 1.88 3.50 -3.34
C THR A 74 1.43 4.96 -3.24
N LEU A 75 0.47 5.27 -2.37
CA LEU A 75 0.08 6.65 -2.07
C LEU A 75 1.26 7.48 -1.53
N LEU A 76 2.01 6.94 -0.56
CA LEU A 76 3.21 7.58 -0.03
C LEU A 76 4.26 7.83 -1.13
N MET A 77 4.48 6.86 -2.02
CA MET A 77 5.39 6.99 -3.16
C MET A 77 4.93 8.09 -4.13
N ALA A 78 3.65 8.11 -4.47
CA ALA A 78 3.07 9.14 -5.34
C ALA A 78 3.20 10.53 -4.71
N PHE A 79 2.94 10.63 -3.40
CA PHE A 79 3.06 11.89 -2.66
C PHE A 79 4.51 12.38 -2.54
N ASN A 80 5.47 11.48 -2.31
CA ASN A 80 6.90 11.81 -2.34
C ASN A 80 7.30 12.40 -3.71
N ARG A 81 6.88 11.77 -4.81
CA ARG A 81 7.12 12.29 -6.17
C ARG A 81 6.42 13.63 -6.41
N LEU A 82 5.18 13.79 -5.93
CA LEU A 82 4.44 15.05 -6.00
C LEU A 82 5.20 16.18 -5.31
N SER A 83 5.75 15.94 -4.12
CA SER A 83 6.54 16.91 -3.36
C SER A 83 7.76 17.37 -4.15
N VAL A 84 8.51 16.43 -4.73
CA VAL A 84 9.73 16.74 -5.51
C VAL A 84 9.44 17.56 -6.76
N PHE A 85 8.37 17.26 -7.50
CA PHE A 85 8.12 17.88 -8.81
C PHE A 85 7.17 19.07 -8.78
N CYS A 86 6.11 19.04 -7.96
CA CYS A 86 5.06 20.05 -7.97
C CYS A 86 5.27 21.14 -6.91
N ALA A 87 5.78 20.78 -5.73
CA ALA A 87 5.81 21.67 -4.58
C ALA A 87 7.14 21.58 -3.82
N PRO A 88 8.19 22.26 -4.29
CA PRO A 88 9.50 22.28 -3.61
C PRO A 88 9.42 22.72 -2.14
N ARG A 89 8.36 23.46 -1.78
CA ARG A 89 8.07 23.88 -0.39
C ARG A 89 7.73 22.70 0.54
N LEU A 90 7.23 21.58 0.01
CA LEU A 90 6.97 20.34 0.76
C LEU A 90 8.19 19.42 0.81
N SER A 91 9.24 19.70 0.03
CA SER A 91 10.50 18.95 0.04
C SER A 91 11.13 18.76 1.43
N PRO A 92 11.08 19.74 2.37
CA PRO A 92 11.63 19.55 3.72
C PRO A 92 10.99 18.39 4.51
N VAL A 93 9.72 18.08 4.24
CA VAL A 93 9.00 16.95 4.85
C VAL A 93 9.57 15.61 4.37
N PHE A 94 10.17 15.58 3.18
CA PHE A 94 10.78 14.39 2.57
C PHE A 94 12.31 14.39 2.62
N THR A 95 12.89 15.11 3.59
CA THR A 95 14.32 15.00 3.87
C THR A 95 14.68 13.62 4.39
N GLU A 96 15.93 13.19 4.22
CA GLU A 96 16.40 11.85 4.62
C GLU A 96 16.09 11.52 6.09
N LYS A 97 16.16 12.52 6.97
CA LYS A 97 15.78 12.38 8.39
C LYS A 97 14.28 12.16 8.59
N ASN A 98 13.46 12.87 7.83
CA ASN A 98 11.99 12.82 7.95
C ASN A 98 11.38 11.66 7.17
N MET A 99 12.06 11.13 6.16
CA MET A 99 11.58 10.00 5.37
C MET A 99 11.32 8.76 6.24
N LYS A 100 12.16 8.51 7.26
CA LYS A 100 11.97 7.43 8.23
C LYS A 100 10.68 7.61 9.02
N TRP A 101 10.42 8.84 9.48
CA TRP A 101 9.19 9.18 10.21
C TRP A 101 7.95 9.04 9.33
N SER A 102 7.99 9.53 8.09
CA SER A 102 6.87 9.38 7.15
C SER A 102 6.57 7.91 6.86
N LEU A 103 7.60 7.07 6.72
CA LEU A 103 7.42 5.62 6.53
C LEU A 103 6.82 4.97 7.79
N LEU A 104 7.32 5.32 8.98
CA LEU A 104 6.82 4.78 10.25
C LEU A 104 5.36 5.18 10.49
N ILE A 105 5.00 6.43 10.23
CA ILE A 105 3.62 6.93 10.30
C ILE A 105 2.73 6.16 9.31
N THR A 106 3.22 5.93 8.09
CA THR A 106 2.47 5.16 7.08
C THR A 106 2.23 3.73 7.52
N TRP A 107 3.23 3.05 8.09
CA TRP A 107 3.05 1.71 8.66
C TRP A 107 2.09 1.71 9.84
N SER A 108 2.18 2.70 10.73
CA SER A 108 1.23 2.85 11.84
C SER A 108 -0.20 3.01 11.32
N LEU A 109 -0.40 3.78 10.26
CA LEU A 109 -1.69 3.96 9.61
C LEU A 109 -2.19 2.66 8.97
N ILE A 110 -1.32 1.92 8.27
CA ILE A 110 -1.65 0.62 7.68
C ILE A 110 -2.12 -0.35 8.76
N PHE A 111 -1.39 -0.47 9.87
CA PHE A 111 -1.79 -1.34 10.98
C PHE A 111 -3.11 -0.89 11.59
N PHE A 112 -3.28 0.40 11.87
CA PHE A 112 -4.51 0.94 12.42
C PHE A 112 -5.73 0.66 11.52
N MET A 113 -5.60 0.92 10.22
CA MET A 113 -6.67 0.66 9.25
C MET A 113 -6.94 -0.84 9.08
N SER A 114 -5.90 -1.68 9.11
CA SER A 114 -6.05 -3.13 9.00
C SER A 114 -6.72 -3.73 10.25
N THR A 115 -6.36 -3.26 11.44
CA THR A 115 -7.03 -3.67 12.68
C THR A 115 -8.48 -3.19 12.71
N SER A 116 -8.75 -1.96 12.27
CA SER A 116 -10.11 -1.43 12.18
C SER A 116 -10.96 -2.24 11.20
N ALA A 117 -10.42 -2.54 10.01
CA ALA A 117 -11.08 -3.41 9.04
C ALA A 117 -11.38 -4.80 9.63
N LEU A 118 -10.41 -5.43 10.30
CA LEU A 118 -10.61 -6.75 10.91
C LEU A 118 -11.66 -6.75 12.02
N LEU A 119 -11.76 -5.67 12.80
CA LEU A 119 -12.76 -5.53 13.87
C LEU A 119 -14.18 -5.30 13.34
N LEU A 120 -14.29 -4.61 12.20
CA LEU A 120 -15.56 -4.27 11.56
C LEU A 120 -16.03 -5.36 10.59
N SER A 121 -15.13 -6.20 10.07
CA SER A 121 -15.50 -7.31 9.20
C SER A 121 -16.37 -8.34 9.95
N PRO A 122 -17.48 -8.79 9.34
CA PRO A 122 -18.32 -9.84 9.92
C PRO A 122 -17.52 -11.14 10.07
N THR A 123 -17.86 -11.94 11.07
CA THR A 123 -17.14 -13.20 11.30
C THR A 123 -17.61 -14.26 10.31
N GLN A 124 -16.73 -14.68 9.42
CA GLN A 124 -17.02 -15.75 8.46
C GLN A 124 -17.27 -17.09 9.15
N LYS A 125 -18.46 -17.66 8.92
CA LYS A 125 -18.79 -19.03 9.34
C LYS A 125 -18.73 -19.94 8.12
N PHE A 126 -18.08 -21.08 8.27
CA PHE A 126 -18.09 -22.11 7.24
C PHE A 126 -19.46 -22.80 7.23
N ASN A 127 -20.26 -22.55 6.20
CA ASN A 127 -21.51 -23.25 5.97
C ASN A 127 -21.19 -24.63 5.35
N LYS A 128 -21.55 -25.69 6.09
CA LYS A 128 -21.27 -27.07 5.67
C LYS A 128 -22.14 -27.53 4.50
N GLU A 129 -23.29 -26.91 4.29
CA GLU A 129 -24.25 -27.27 3.26
C GLU A 129 -23.82 -26.73 1.90
N THR A 130 -23.38 -25.46 1.86
CA THR A 130 -22.88 -24.82 0.65
C THR A 130 -21.38 -25.06 0.41
N LEU A 131 -20.66 -25.59 1.42
CA LEU A 131 -19.20 -25.73 1.45
C LEU A 131 -18.47 -24.40 1.19
N LYS A 132 -19.11 -23.28 1.55
CA LYS A 132 -18.59 -21.92 1.39
C LYS A 132 -18.51 -21.23 2.75
N TYR A 133 -17.62 -20.23 2.82
CA TYR A 133 -17.62 -19.30 3.95
C TYR A 133 -18.68 -18.24 3.67
N GLU A 134 -19.64 -18.12 4.57
CA GLU A 134 -20.71 -17.13 4.52
C GLU A 134 -20.53 -16.15 5.70
N ASP A 135 -20.83 -14.89 5.46
CA ASP A 135 -20.76 -13.81 6.45
C ASP A 135 -21.99 -13.87 7.36
N ASP A 136 -22.06 -14.90 8.20
CA ASP A 136 -23.21 -15.20 9.08
C ASP A 136 -22.89 -14.92 10.57
N GLY A 137 -21.90 -14.08 10.83
CA GLY A 137 -21.43 -13.79 12.18
C GLY A 137 -21.44 -12.30 12.47
N ASP A 138 -21.98 -11.93 13.63
CA ASP A 138 -21.97 -10.56 14.13
C ASP A 138 -20.53 -10.02 14.11
N ALA A 139 -20.38 -8.78 13.63
CA ALA A 139 -19.11 -8.06 13.74
C ALA A 139 -18.77 -7.87 15.22
N VAL A 140 -17.47 -7.80 15.54
CA VAL A 140 -17.03 -7.53 16.92
C VAL A 140 -17.52 -6.15 17.37
N ILE A 141 -17.57 -5.22 16.42
CA ILE A 141 -18.16 -3.89 16.57
C ILE A 141 -19.20 -3.73 15.46
N ASP A 142 -20.48 -3.83 15.82
CA ASP A 142 -21.60 -3.61 14.90
C ASP A 142 -21.86 -2.11 14.71
N ASP A 143 -20.95 -1.45 14.01
CA ASP A 143 -21.11 -0.06 13.57
C ASP A 143 -21.00 0.03 12.05
N HIS A 144 -22.17 -0.03 11.42
CA HIS A 144 -22.32 0.06 9.97
C HIS A 144 -21.73 1.35 9.38
N VAL A 145 -21.73 2.46 10.13
CA VAL A 145 -21.19 3.74 9.64
C VAL A 145 -19.67 3.69 9.55
N LEU A 146 -19.01 3.14 10.58
CA LEU A 146 -17.54 2.98 10.57
C LEU A 146 -17.08 2.02 9.48
N TYR A 147 -17.83 0.94 9.24
CA TYR A 147 -17.57 0.01 8.14
C TYR A 147 -17.61 0.72 6.79
N GLN A 148 -18.70 1.45 6.51
CA GLN A 148 -18.86 2.22 5.27
C GLN A 148 -17.77 3.28 5.08
N ILE A 149 -17.38 3.99 6.15
CA ILE A 149 -16.29 4.98 6.06
C ILE A 149 -14.98 4.30 5.68
N THR A 150 -14.68 3.15 6.29
CA THR A 150 -13.44 2.40 6.04
C THR A 150 -13.38 1.91 4.58
N GLU A 151 -14.44 1.28 4.09
CA GLU A 151 -14.54 0.84 2.69
C GLU A 151 -14.45 2.01 1.71
N ASN A 152 -15.19 3.09 1.96
CA ASN A 152 -15.18 4.27 1.10
C ASN A 152 -13.80 4.91 1.03
N LEU A 153 -13.05 4.90 2.13
CA LEU A 153 -11.71 5.45 2.17
C LEU A 153 -10.72 4.62 1.35
N ASP A 154 -10.80 3.28 1.45
CA ASP A 154 -9.99 2.38 0.61
C ASP A 154 -10.32 2.52 -0.87
N TYR A 155 -11.60 2.72 -1.19
CA TYR A 155 -12.06 2.97 -2.56
C TYR A 155 -11.58 4.32 -3.10
N CYS A 156 -11.50 5.36 -2.26
CA CYS A 156 -11.13 6.71 -2.66
C CYS A 156 -9.62 6.86 -2.98
N ILE A 157 -8.75 6.15 -2.27
CA ILE A 157 -7.29 6.30 -2.39
C ILE A 157 -6.76 6.11 -3.82
N PRO A 158 -7.15 5.08 -4.60
CA PRO A 158 -6.79 4.93 -6.01
C PRO A 158 -7.03 6.18 -6.85
N PHE A 159 -8.17 6.83 -6.67
CA PHE A 159 -8.51 8.06 -7.39
C PHE A 159 -7.60 9.22 -7.00
N VAL A 160 -7.27 9.33 -5.71
CA VAL A 160 -6.30 10.32 -5.21
C VAL A 160 -4.92 10.10 -5.85
N ILE A 161 -4.48 8.85 -5.96
CA ILE A 161 -3.21 8.49 -6.63
C ILE A 161 -3.22 8.92 -8.10
N ILE A 162 -4.31 8.65 -8.83
CA ILE A 162 -4.47 9.08 -10.23
C ILE A 162 -4.37 10.61 -10.35
N ILE A 163 -5.07 11.34 -9.48
CA ILE A 163 -5.03 12.81 -9.44
C ILE A 163 -3.60 13.31 -9.21
N PHE A 164 -2.85 12.70 -8.27
CA PHE A 164 -1.44 13.05 -8.05
C PHE A 164 -0.59 12.83 -9.29
N TYR A 165 -0.75 11.71 -9.99
CA TYR A 165 -0.01 11.46 -11.22
C TYR A 165 -0.34 12.44 -12.34
N ILE A 166 -1.61 12.85 -12.47
CA ILE A 166 -2.02 13.90 -13.40
C ILE A 166 -1.30 15.22 -13.07
N PHE A 167 -1.25 15.61 -11.80
CA PHE A 167 -0.53 16.81 -11.38
C PHE A 167 0.97 16.73 -11.67
N ILE A 168 1.60 15.60 -11.35
CA ILE A 168 3.02 15.36 -11.63
C ILE A 168 3.30 15.48 -13.14
N TYR A 169 2.44 14.90 -13.97
CA TYR A 169 2.54 15.00 -15.43
C TYR A 169 2.50 16.46 -15.90
N PHE A 170 1.56 17.27 -15.39
CA PHE A 170 1.49 18.70 -15.73
C PHE A 170 2.72 19.47 -15.27
N ALA A 171 3.24 19.20 -14.06
CA ALA A 171 4.44 19.84 -13.55
C ALA A 171 5.68 19.52 -14.40
N ILE A 172 5.87 18.25 -14.77
CA ILE A 172 6.96 17.83 -15.66
C ILE A 172 6.82 18.50 -17.03
N ARG A 173 5.60 18.55 -17.59
CA ARG A 173 5.37 19.23 -18.89
C ARG A 173 5.72 20.71 -18.84
N LYS A 174 5.38 21.39 -17.74
CA LYS A 174 5.74 22.80 -17.52
C LYS A 174 7.25 22.98 -17.42
N GLN A 175 7.95 22.13 -16.67
CA GLN A 175 9.41 22.17 -16.53
C GLN A 175 10.13 21.91 -17.85
N ARG A 176 9.64 20.97 -18.68
CA ARG A 176 10.22 20.68 -20.01
C ARG A 176 10.16 21.86 -20.96
N ASN A 177 9.13 22.70 -20.86
CA ASN A 177 9.03 23.91 -21.69
C ASN A 177 10.10 24.95 -21.31
N LEU A 178 10.46 25.04 -20.02
CA LEU A 178 11.51 25.92 -19.53
C LEU A 178 12.92 25.39 -19.86
N ALA A 179 13.10 24.07 -19.81
CA ALA A 179 14.39 23.40 -20.03
C ALA A 179 14.78 23.25 -21.51
N ARG A 180 14.01 23.79 -22.47
CA ARG A 180 14.31 23.69 -23.91
C ARG A 180 15.69 24.25 -24.30
N SER A 181 16.29 25.09 -23.47
CA SER A 181 17.59 25.72 -23.72
C SER A 181 18.81 24.86 -23.33
N SER A 182 18.65 23.84 -22.48
CA SER A 182 19.78 23.06 -21.96
C SER A 182 19.69 21.57 -22.35
N ILE A 183 20.64 21.10 -23.16
CA ILE A 183 20.67 19.73 -23.70
C ILE A 183 20.86 18.69 -22.59
N GLU A 184 21.69 18.98 -21.58
CA GLU A 184 22.01 18.05 -20.48
C GLU A 184 20.84 17.84 -19.51
N LEU A 185 20.11 18.90 -19.15
CA LEU A 185 18.92 18.77 -18.31
C LEU A 185 17.81 17.96 -19.02
N ARG A 186 17.77 18.02 -20.35
CA ARG A 186 16.77 17.33 -21.16
C ARG A 186 16.96 15.80 -21.13
N SER A 187 18.20 15.30 -21.11
CA SER A 187 18.44 13.84 -21.05
C SER A 187 18.01 13.28 -19.69
N LYS A 188 18.39 13.93 -18.59
CA LYS A 188 18.01 13.53 -17.23
C LYS A 188 16.50 13.52 -17.02
N ILE A 189 15.79 14.57 -17.45
CA ILE A 189 14.32 14.64 -17.36
C ILE A 189 13.65 13.52 -18.17
N ASN A 190 14.21 13.14 -19.32
CA ASN A 190 13.65 12.06 -20.13
C ASN A 190 13.79 10.69 -19.44
N GLU A 191 14.88 10.43 -18.71
CA GLU A 191 15.05 9.20 -17.93
C GLU A 191 14.06 9.14 -16.75
N ASP A 192 13.95 10.21 -15.98
CA ASP A 192 13.00 10.32 -14.88
C ASP A 192 11.55 10.16 -15.37
N SER A 193 11.23 10.73 -16.54
CA SER A 193 9.92 10.58 -17.17
C SER A 193 9.61 9.13 -17.55
N LYS A 194 10.61 8.33 -17.99
CA LYS A 194 10.40 6.91 -18.33
C LYS A 194 10.11 6.09 -17.08
N LEU A 195 10.90 6.28 -16.01
CA LEU A 195 10.66 5.65 -14.71
C LEU A 195 9.31 6.05 -14.12
N LEU A 196 8.86 7.28 -14.38
CA LEU A 196 7.55 7.75 -13.95
C LEU A 196 6.41 7.09 -14.71
N VAL A 197 6.50 7.02 -16.04
CA VAL A 197 5.50 6.33 -16.87
C VAL A 197 5.42 4.85 -16.51
N GLN A 198 6.55 4.19 -16.24
CA GLN A 198 6.54 2.79 -15.80
C GLN A 198 5.79 2.61 -14.47
N ALA A 199 6.09 3.44 -13.46
CA ALA A 199 5.39 3.38 -12.18
C ALA A 199 3.89 3.65 -12.35
N PHE A 200 3.52 4.61 -13.19
CA PHE A 200 2.14 4.92 -13.50
C PHE A 200 1.39 3.74 -14.14
N ILE A 201 2.01 3.05 -15.10
CA ILE A 201 1.43 1.85 -15.73
C ILE A 201 1.23 0.74 -14.69
N VAL A 202 2.22 0.50 -13.82
CA VAL A 202 2.12 -0.51 -12.75
C VAL A 202 0.98 -0.16 -11.79
N THR A 203 0.86 1.11 -11.40
CA THR A 203 -0.25 1.57 -10.57
C THR A 203 -1.59 1.36 -11.25
N ILE A 204 -1.75 1.76 -12.52
CA ILE A 204 -3.01 1.54 -13.26
C ILE A 204 -3.36 0.06 -13.32
N MET A 205 -2.39 -0.80 -13.64
CA MET A 205 -2.64 -2.24 -13.71
C MET A 205 -3.07 -2.83 -12.37
N LEU A 206 -2.45 -2.37 -11.28
CA LEU A 206 -2.84 -2.77 -9.94
C LEU A 206 -4.28 -2.33 -9.61
N GLU A 207 -4.66 -1.10 -9.98
CA GLU A 207 -6.02 -0.61 -9.76
C GLU A 207 -7.07 -1.32 -10.62
N ILE A 208 -6.75 -1.63 -11.88
CA ILE A 208 -7.62 -2.45 -12.73
C ILE A 208 -7.81 -3.83 -12.09
N CYS A 209 -6.75 -4.46 -11.57
CA CYS A 209 -6.86 -5.73 -10.85
C CYS A 209 -7.74 -5.63 -9.61
N ASN A 210 -7.66 -4.54 -8.84
CA ASN A 210 -8.53 -4.30 -7.69
C ASN A 210 -9.99 -4.09 -8.11
N LEU A 211 -10.24 -3.29 -9.15
CA LEU A 211 -11.58 -3.07 -9.70
C LEU A 211 -12.20 -4.35 -10.27
N MET A 212 -11.40 -5.21 -10.91
CA MET A 212 -11.88 -6.51 -11.40
C MET A 212 -12.31 -7.43 -10.26
N LYS A 213 -11.61 -7.41 -9.11
CA LYS A 213 -12.03 -8.19 -7.93
C LYS A 213 -13.38 -7.71 -7.39
N LEU A 214 -13.54 -6.40 -7.23
CA LEU A 214 -14.79 -5.77 -6.80
C LEU A 214 -15.96 -6.06 -7.77
N SER A 215 -15.71 -5.97 -9.06
CA SER A 215 -16.72 -6.29 -10.08
C SER A 215 -17.12 -7.77 -10.07
N GLY A 216 -16.16 -8.67 -9.77
CA GLY A 216 -16.44 -10.09 -9.59
C GLY A 216 -17.38 -10.37 -8.41
N GLU A 217 -17.22 -9.65 -7.30
CA GLU A 217 -18.07 -9.76 -6.11
C GLU A 217 -19.49 -9.22 -6.38
N ALA A 218 -19.62 -8.05 -7.02
CA ALA A 218 -20.92 -7.45 -7.33
C ALA A 218 -21.80 -8.33 -8.24
N ASN A 219 -21.20 -9.03 -9.21
CA ASN A 219 -21.95 -9.93 -10.10
C ASN A 219 -22.43 -11.21 -9.38
N LEU A 220 -21.75 -11.64 -8.32
CA LEU A 220 -22.15 -12.82 -7.55
C LEU A 220 -23.38 -12.53 -6.68
N ASP A 221 -23.46 -11.34 -6.07
CA ASP A 221 -24.61 -10.91 -5.28
C ASP A 221 -25.89 -10.83 -6.13
N GLU A 222 -25.81 -10.27 -7.35
CA GLU A 222 -26.96 -10.28 -8.27
C GLU A 222 -27.40 -11.71 -8.60
N SER A 223 -26.46 -12.64 -8.83
CA SER A 223 -26.79 -14.03 -9.16
C SER A 223 -27.48 -14.80 -8.02
N MET A 224 -27.20 -14.45 -6.76
CA MET A 224 -27.81 -15.10 -5.59
C MET A 224 -29.22 -14.57 -5.30
N GLY A 225 -29.52 -13.32 -5.64
CA GLY A 225 -30.87 -12.73 -5.46
C GLY A 225 -31.97 -13.40 -6.30
N TRP A 226 -31.65 -14.01 -7.44
CA TRP A 226 -32.64 -14.65 -8.32
C TRP A 226 -33.08 -16.06 -7.87
N ASN A 227 -32.39 -16.70 -6.92
CA ASN A 227 -32.71 -18.07 -6.47
C ASN A 227 -33.59 -18.12 -5.22
N LEU A 228 -34.06 -16.96 -4.72
CA LEU A 228 -34.87 -16.85 -3.49
C LEU A 228 -36.36 -16.54 -3.75
N ASN A 229 -36.82 -16.64 -5.01
CA ASN A 229 -38.23 -16.62 -5.40
C ASN A 229 -38.63 -17.94 -6.06
#